data_AF-R5ED01-F1
#
_entry.id   AF-R5ED01-F1
#
_cell.length_a   1.000
_cell.length_b   1.000
_cell.length_c   1.000
_cell.angle_alpha   90.00
_cell.angle_beta   90.00
_cell.angle_gamma   90.00
#
_symmetry.space_group_name_H-M   'P 1'
#
loop_
_entity.id
_entity.type
_entity.pdbx_description
1 polymer ?
#
loop_
_entity_poly.entity_id
_entity_poly.type
_entity_poly.pdbx_seq_one_letter_code
_entity_poly.pdbx_strand_id
1 'polypeptide(L)'
;MLSKNLKFSVLAAGLLFSINAMADTGFKVPVHYNVELVDGESDPDSYSRFSRTVTLTPGKHQVVLTFKDNFKNGSDSRIVQSIDPLVIDINNLKADQVVTFQYAKPANEDQAKRYAHQQKITLSDTTGRVLPSSEASYFILTSDKGFSLMRDYRQELDSLGRLYAPAYVSNANKGLTMTEYGAPTVRASSESSATADQQVQGLTLEPMGVDSSAMATSSTGTSGKADAATYNNLVKMYNSADDATKLKFVKYVMSH
;
A
#
# COMPACT_ATOMS: atom_id res chain seq x y z
N MET A 1 -37.98 -52.68 51.50
CA MET A 1 -36.74 -52.80 52.31
C MET A 1 -35.60 -53.10 51.34
N LEU A 2 -34.90 -52.11 50.79
CA LEU A 2 -33.71 -51.40 51.30
C LEU A 2 -32.54 -52.29 51.76
N SER A 3 -31.49 -52.38 50.94
CA SER A 3 -30.06 -52.36 51.33
C SER A 3 -29.28 -51.77 50.14
N LYS A 4 -28.64 -50.57 50.18
CA LYS A 4 -27.46 -50.06 50.93
C LYS A 4 -26.19 -50.88 50.63
N ASN A 5 -25.03 -50.38 50.17
CA ASN A 5 -24.44 -49.05 49.94
C ASN A 5 -23.20 -49.19 49.00
N LEU A 6 -22.83 -48.16 48.24
CA LEU A 6 -21.43 -47.69 48.22
C LEU A 6 -21.37 -46.21 47.84
N LYS A 7 -20.66 -45.44 48.65
CA LYS A 7 -20.45 -43.99 48.57
C LYS A 7 -19.23 -43.71 47.70
N PHE A 8 -19.23 -42.65 46.89
CA PHE A 8 -18.14 -41.66 46.88
C PHE A 8 -18.59 -40.37 46.17
N SER A 9 -18.43 -39.29 46.93
CA SER A 9 -18.49 -37.89 46.51
C SER A 9 -17.27 -37.57 45.62
N VAL A 10 -17.39 -36.61 44.69
CA VAL A 10 -16.41 -35.53 44.43
C VAL A 10 -16.86 -34.70 43.21
N LEU A 11 -17.13 -33.44 43.54
CA LEU A 11 -17.11 -32.22 42.75
C LEU A 11 -15.94 -32.16 41.75
N ALA A 12 -16.20 -31.95 40.46
CA ALA A 12 -15.19 -31.43 39.54
C ALA A 12 -15.87 -30.59 38.45
N ALA A 13 -15.83 -29.27 38.66
CA ALA A 13 -16.10 -28.26 37.67
C ALA A 13 -15.18 -28.46 36.46
N GLY A 14 -15.70 -29.07 35.40
CA GLY A 14 -15.06 -29.10 34.09
C GLY A 14 -15.20 -27.72 33.47
N LEU A 15 -14.15 -26.92 33.62
CA LEU A 15 -13.88 -25.64 32.98
C LEU A 15 -14.51 -25.57 31.58
N LEU A 16 -15.46 -24.64 31.42
CA LEU A 16 -15.81 -24.08 30.12
C LEU A 16 -14.54 -23.44 29.56
N PHE A 17 -13.75 -24.22 28.82
CA PHE A 17 -12.81 -23.65 27.87
C PHE A 17 -13.64 -23.00 26.78
N SER A 18 -14.07 -21.76 27.04
CA SER A 18 -14.42 -20.82 26.01
C SER A 18 -13.17 -20.65 25.18
N ILE A 19 -13.03 -21.49 24.15
CA ILE A 19 -12.22 -21.17 22.99
C ILE A 19 -12.77 -19.84 22.48
N ASN A 20 -12.16 -18.73 22.89
CA ASN A 20 -12.26 -17.50 22.14
C ASN A 20 -11.64 -17.85 20.80
N ALA A 21 -12.45 -18.33 19.86
CA ALA A 21 -12.12 -18.25 18.46
C ALA A 21 -11.80 -16.78 18.26
N MET A 22 -10.53 -16.45 18.08
CA MET A 22 -10.12 -15.13 17.60
C MET A 22 -10.82 -15.01 16.26
N ALA A 23 -12.00 -14.38 16.25
CA ALA A 23 -12.75 -14.26 15.04
C ALA A 23 -12.02 -13.22 14.20
N ASP A 24 -11.85 -13.56 12.93
CA ASP A 24 -11.16 -12.72 11.97
C ASP A 24 -11.88 -11.36 11.94
N THR A 25 -11.18 -10.28 12.28
CA THR A 25 -11.69 -8.91 12.13
C THR A 25 -10.95 -8.31 10.95
N GLY A 26 -11.68 -7.82 9.96
CA GLY A 26 -11.00 -7.45 8.73
C GLY A 26 -11.88 -7.14 7.55
N PHE A 27 -11.23 -7.16 6.40
CA PHE A 27 -11.85 -6.96 5.11
C PHE A 27 -11.50 -8.11 4.17
N LYS A 28 -12.50 -8.85 3.70
CA LYS A 28 -12.36 -9.91 2.72
C LYS A 28 -12.51 -9.36 1.32
N VAL A 29 -11.45 -9.47 0.53
CA VAL A 29 -11.34 -8.94 -0.83
C VAL A 29 -12.01 -9.91 -1.81
N PRO A 30 -13.11 -9.50 -2.47
CA PRO A 30 -13.79 -10.34 -3.46
C PRO A 30 -12.87 -10.73 -4.61
N VAL A 31 -13.16 -11.86 -5.26
CA VAL A 31 -12.38 -12.35 -6.41
C VAL A 31 -12.35 -11.28 -7.50
N HIS A 32 -11.25 -11.20 -8.27
CA HIS A 32 -11.02 -10.22 -9.34
C HIS A 32 -10.74 -8.78 -8.88
N TYR A 33 -10.48 -8.59 -7.58
CA TYR A 33 -9.94 -7.35 -7.03
C TYR A 33 -8.53 -7.55 -6.48
N ASN A 34 -7.69 -6.54 -6.63
CA ASN A 34 -6.38 -6.45 -5.99
C ASN A 34 -6.38 -5.31 -4.98
N VAL A 35 -5.65 -5.49 -3.89
CA VAL A 35 -5.42 -4.44 -2.88
C VAL A 35 -4.27 -3.57 -3.36
N GLU A 36 -4.48 -2.27 -3.39
CA GLU A 36 -3.47 -1.26 -3.71
C GLU A 36 -2.98 -0.55 -2.44
N LEU A 37 -3.92 -0.21 -1.56
CA LEU A 37 -3.63 0.45 -0.29
C LEU A 37 -4.57 -0.05 0.81
N VAL A 38 -4.05 -0.11 2.04
CA VAL A 38 -4.84 -0.25 3.27
C VAL A 38 -4.35 0.82 4.22
N ASP A 39 -5.26 1.67 4.70
CA ASP A 39 -4.94 2.74 5.66
C ASP A 39 -3.76 3.64 5.23
N GLY A 40 -3.61 3.84 3.92
CA GLY A 40 -2.52 4.61 3.31
C GLY A 40 -1.19 3.86 3.16
N GLU A 41 -1.10 2.58 3.54
CA GLU A 41 0.06 1.73 3.34
C GLU A 41 -0.09 0.86 2.08
N SER A 42 0.95 0.87 1.24
CA SER A 42 1.10 -0.05 0.11
C SER A 42 1.69 -1.37 0.60
N ASP A 43 1.19 -2.48 0.06
CA ASP A 43 1.65 -3.84 0.43
C ASP A 43 1.66 -4.12 1.95
N PRO A 44 0.52 -3.95 2.65
CA PRO A 44 0.46 -4.13 4.09
C PRO A 44 0.68 -5.59 4.49
N ASP A 45 1.47 -5.82 5.55
CA ASP A 45 1.69 -7.16 6.12
C ASP A 45 0.39 -7.82 6.59
N SER A 46 -0.65 -7.03 6.85
CA SER A 46 -1.98 -7.50 7.24
C SER A 46 -2.77 -8.15 6.10
N TYR A 47 -2.34 -7.98 4.84
CA TYR A 47 -3.01 -8.58 3.69
C TYR A 47 -2.45 -9.95 3.33
N SER A 48 -3.26 -10.99 3.55
CA SER A 48 -2.96 -12.33 3.06
C SER A 48 -3.55 -12.55 1.68
N ARG A 49 -2.70 -12.67 0.66
CA ARG A 49 -3.11 -13.00 -0.72
C ARG A 49 -3.74 -14.40 -0.83
N PHE A 50 -3.39 -15.31 0.08
CA PHE A 50 -3.91 -16.68 0.10
C PHE A 50 -5.36 -16.74 0.58
N SER A 51 -5.67 -16.11 1.72
CA SER A 51 -7.05 -16.03 2.22
C SER A 51 -7.86 -14.90 1.58
N ARG A 52 -7.17 -13.96 0.91
CA ARG A 52 -7.71 -12.70 0.38
C ARG A 52 -8.36 -11.85 1.49
N THR A 53 -7.81 -11.90 2.69
CA THR A 53 -8.28 -11.11 3.82
C THR A 53 -7.21 -10.12 4.23
N VAL A 54 -7.63 -8.88 4.46
CA VAL A 54 -6.87 -7.85 5.17
C VAL A 54 -7.31 -7.92 6.62
N THR A 55 -6.41 -8.27 7.53
CA THR A 55 -6.70 -8.24 8.97
C THR A 55 -6.70 -6.79 9.46
N LEU A 56 -7.80 -6.34 10.05
CA LEU A 56 -7.98 -4.97 10.51
C LEU A 56 -8.38 -4.97 11.99
N THR A 57 -7.97 -3.94 12.71
CA THR A 57 -8.44 -3.72 14.08
C THR A 57 -9.88 -3.22 14.10
N PRO A 58 -10.59 -3.25 15.24
CA PRO A 58 -11.84 -2.52 15.36
C PRO A 58 -11.61 -1.01 15.19
N GLY A 59 -12.48 -0.33 14.45
CA GLY A 59 -12.39 1.11 14.21
C GLY A 59 -12.60 1.53 12.77
N LYS A 60 -12.06 2.71 12.43
CA LYS A 60 -12.13 3.27 11.09
C LYS A 60 -10.99 2.69 10.25
N HIS A 61 -11.28 2.34 8.99
CA HIS A 61 -10.30 1.81 8.05
C HIS A 61 -10.61 2.29 6.63
N GLN A 62 -9.60 2.33 5.77
CA GLN A 62 -9.76 2.63 4.35
C GLN A 62 -9.01 1.60 3.52
N VAL A 63 -9.67 1.06 2.48
CA VAL A 63 -9.10 0.06 1.58
C VAL A 63 -9.28 0.53 0.15
N VAL A 64 -8.19 0.53 -0.61
CA VAL A 64 -8.18 0.90 -2.03
C VAL A 64 -7.95 -0.35 -2.87
N LEU A 65 -8.83 -0.57 -3.84
CA LEU A 65 -8.88 -1.79 -4.62
C LEU A 65 -8.94 -1.49 -6.12
N THR A 66 -8.28 -2.30 -6.95
CA THR A 66 -8.44 -2.27 -8.41
C THR A 66 -9.15 -3.52 -8.90
N PHE A 67 -10.07 -3.36 -9.84
CA PHE A 67 -10.66 -4.50 -10.54
C PHE A 67 -9.67 -4.99 -11.60
N LYS A 68 -9.37 -6.29 -11.61
CA LYS A 68 -8.53 -6.93 -12.62
C LYS A 68 -8.99 -8.35 -12.86
N ASP A 69 -9.35 -8.65 -14.09
CA ASP A 69 -9.78 -9.99 -14.49
C ASP A 69 -9.22 -10.38 -15.86
N ASN A 70 -9.23 -11.67 -16.15
CA ASN A 70 -8.74 -12.26 -17.37
C ASN A 70 -9.89 -12.97 -18.11
N PHE A 71 -10.13 -12.57 -19.35
CA PHE A 71 -11.15 -13.16 -20.22
C PHE A 71 -10.48 -13.90 -21.37
N LYS A 72 -10.99 -15.10 -21.66
CA LYS A 72 -10.59 -15.87 -22.84
C LYS A 72 -11.49 -15.49 -24.00
N ASN A 73 -10.88 -15.22 -25.15
CA ASN A 73 -11.58 -14.98 -26.41
C ASN A 73 -10.93 -15.86 -27.50
N GLY A 74 -11.53 -17.02 -27.75
CA GLY A 74 -10.93 -18.05 -28.60
C GLY A 74 -9.62 -18.57 -28.01
N SER A 75 -8.53 -18.47 -28.78
CA SER A 75 -7.18 -18.86 -28.36
C SER A 75 -6.45 -17.78 -27.55
N ASP A 76 -6.94 -16.55 -27.58
CA ASP A 76 -6.31 -15.39 -26.95
C ASP A 76 -6.87 -15.13 -25.55
N SER A 77 -6.02 -14.56 -24.69
CA SER A 77 -6.39 -14.12 -23.35
C SER A 77 -6.23 -12.60 -23.26
N ARG A 78 -7.28 -11.91 -22.81
CA ARG A 78 -7.33 -10.46 -22.63
C ARG A 78 -7.49 -10.12 -21.15
N ILE A 79 -6.68 -9.18 -20.68
CA ILE A 79 -6.79 -8.66 -19.31
C ILE A 79 -7.63 -7.39 -19.35
N VAL A 80 -8.63 -7.31 -18.49
CA VAL A 80 -9.42 -6.11 -18.26
C VAL A 80 -9.10 -5.61 -16.86
N GLN A 81 -8.69 -4.35 -16.75
CA GLN A 81 -8.35 -3.70 -15.49
C GLN A 81 -9.03 -2.32 -15.41
N SER A 82 -9.50 -1.94 -14.22
CA SER A 82 -10.02 -0.59 -13.99
C SER A 82 -8.89 0.43 -13.94
N ILE A 83 -9.10 1.57 -14.61
CA ILE A 83 -8.17 2.71 -14.56
C ILE A 83 -8.30 3.44 -13.23
N ASP A 84 -9.54 3.55 -12.75
CA ASP A 84 -9.86 4.14 -11.47
C ASP A 84 -10.01 3.06 -10.39
N PRO A 85 -9.38 3.23 -9.21
CA PRO A 85 -9.57 2.31 -8.12
C PRO A 85 -10.85 2.61 -7.36
N LEU A 86 -11.39 1.57 -6.76
CA LEU A 86 -12.49 1.60 -5.82
C LEU A 86 -11.92 1.86 -4.42
N VAL A 87 -12.37 2.92 -3.77
CA VAL A 87 -12.00 3.25 -2.39
C VAL A 87 -13.17 2.89 -1.48
N ILE A 88 -12.90 2.11 -0.44
CA ILE A 88 -13.87 1.70 0.57
C ILE A 88 -13.46 2.33 1.90
N ASP A 89 -14.36 3.14 2.45
CA ASP A 89 -14.24 3.73 3.78
C ASP A 89 -15.11 2.93 4.75
N ILE A 90 -14.47 2.24 5.69
CA ILE A 90 -15.13 1.56 6.80
C ILE A 90 -15.09 2.51 7.98
N ASN A 91 -16.24 3.04 8.39
CA ASN A 91 -16.30 4.06 9.44
C ASN A 91 -16.26 3.45 10.85
N ASN A 92 -16.80 2.24 11.02
CA ASN A 92 -16.89 1.58 12.32
C ASN A 92 -16.88 0.06 12.19
N LEU A 93 -15.70 -0.52 12.03
CA LEU A 93 -15.48 -1.96 12.06
C LEU A 93 -15.59 -2.48 13.50
N LYS A 94 -16.47 -3.44 13.74
CA LYS A 94 -16.61 -4.09 15.05
C LYS A 94 -15.61 -5.24 15.19
N ALA A 95 -15.28 -5.58 16.44
CA ALA A 95 -14.57 -6.83 16.69
C ALA A 95 -15.38 -8.02 16.15
N ASP A 96 -14.67 -9.03 15.65
CA ASP A 96 -15.21 -10.25 15.07
C ASP A 96 -16.07 -10.02 13.80
N GLN A 97 -15.90 -8.87 13.14
CA GLN A 97 -16.59 -8.52 11.91
C GLN A 97 -15.63 -8.55 10.72
N VAL A 98 -16.01 -9.31 9.68
CA VAL A 98 -15.35 -9.27 8.37
C VAL A 98 -16.24 -8.59 7.36
N VAL A 99 -15.81 -7.44 6.86
CA VAL A 99 -16.50 -6.69 5.80
C VAL A 99 -16.07 -7.22 4.44
N THR A 100 -16.98 -7.21 3.47
CA THR A 100 -16.74 -7.55 2.08
C THR A 100 -17.76 -6.82 1.20
N PHE A 101 -17.79 -7.10 -0.10
CA PHE A 101 -18.84 -6.59 -0.97
C PHE A 101 -19.28 -7.60 -2.03
N GLN A 102 -20.52 -7.47 -2.44
CA GLN A 102 -21.08 -8.16 -3.60
C GLN A 102 -21.04 -7.24 -4.82
N TYR A 103 -20.89 -7.86 -5.98
CA TYR A 103 -21.00 -7.18 -7.26
C TYR A 103 -21.51 -8.12 -8.34
N ALA A 104 -22.09 -7.54 -9.39
CA ALA A 104 -22.50 -8.29 -10.56
C ALA A 104 -21.26 -8.68 -11.37
N LYS A 105 -20.77 -9.91 -11.18
CA LYS A 105 -19.58 -10.40 -11.88
C LYS A 105 -19.80 -10.36 -13.40
N PRO A 106 -18.91 -9.69 -14.15
CA PRO A 106 -18.98 -9.68 -15.62
C PRO A 106 -18.80 -11.08 -16.20
N ALA A 107 -19.64 -11.46 -17.17
CA ALA A 107 -19.56 -12.77 -17.83
C ALA A 107 -18.60 -12.78 -19.03
N ASN A 108 -18.33 -11.62 -19.63
CA ASN A 108 -17.51 -11.47 -20.82
C ASN A 108 -16.71 -10.15 -20.81
N GLU A 109 -15.79 -10.01 -21.76
CA GLU A 109 -14.89 -8.86 -21.88
C GLU A 109 -15.63 -7.52 -21.97
N ASP A 110 -16.69 -7.43 -22.78
CA ASP A 110 -17.44 -6.18 -22.97
C ASP A 110 -18.19 -5.77 -21.68
N GLN A 111 -18.79 -6.73 -20.99
CA GLN A 111 -19.38 -6.49 -19.68
C GLN A 111 -18.31 -6.07 -18.67
N ALA A 112 -17.11 -6.65 -18.74
CA ALA A 112 -16.02 -6.35 -17.82
C ALA A 112 -15.47 -4.93 -18.03
N LYS A 113 -15.32 -4.49 -19.28
CA LYS A 113 -14.94 -3.11 -19.61
C LYS A 113 -15.96 -2.13 -19.04
N ARG A 114 -17.26 -2.37 -19.29
CA ARG A 114 -18.33 -1.53 -18.72
C ARG A 114 -18.33 -1.52 -17.20
N TYR A 115 -18.15 -2.69 -16.59
CA TYR A 115 -18.08 -2.82 -15.13
C TYR A 115 -16.85 -2.11 -14.55
N ALA A 116 -15.69 -2.19 -15.20
CA ALA A 116 -14.46 -1.53 -14.76
C ALA A 116 -14.59 -0.01 -14.64
N HIS A 117 -15.52 0.61 -15.38
CA HIS A 117 -15.86 2.04 -15.26
C HIS A 117 -16.94 2.32 -14.22
N GLN A 118 -17.88 1.41 -14.01
CA GLN A 118 -19.05 1.64 -13.14
C GLN A 118 -18.84 1.19 -11.69
N GLN A 119 -18.06 0.10 -11.50
CA GLN A 119 -17.72 -0.55 -10.24
C GLN A 119 -18.84 -0.51 -9.19
N LYS A 120 -20.08 -0.80 -9.62
CA LYS A 120 -21.23 -0.77 -8.73
C LYS A 120 -21.17 -1.98 -7.81
N ILE A 121 -21.07 -1.72 -6.51
CA ILE A 121 -20.97 -2.74 -5.46
C ILE A 121 -22.02 -2.54 -4.37
N THR A 122 -22.21 -3.58 -3.55
CA THR A 122 -22.98 -3.55 -2.32
C THR A 122 -22.10 -4.04 -1.18
N LEU A 123 -21.81 -3.14 -0.23
CA LEU A 123 -21.03 -3.47 0.97
C LEU A 123 -21.86 -4.34 1.92
N SER A 124 -21.20 -5.31 2.54
CA SER A 124 -21.83 -6.36 3.34
C SER A 124 -20.84 -6.96 4.33
N ASP A 125 -21.28 -7.79 5.25
CA ASP A 125 -20.39 -8.73 5.95
C ASP A 125 -20.40 -10.13 5.32
N THR A 126 -19.60 -11.04 5.88
CA THR A 126 -19.51 -12.45 5.46
C THR A 126 -20.76 -13.27 5.76
N THR A 127 -21.67 -12.80 6.61
CA THR A 127 -23.00 -13.39 6.86
C THR A 127 -24.03 -12.96 5.80
N GLY A 128 -23.69 -11.98 4.95
CA GLY A 128 -24.58 -11.43 3.92
C GLY A 128 -25.40 -10.23 4.41
N ARG A 129 -25.13 -9.71 5.61
CA ARG A 129 -25.77 -8.48 6.11
C ARG A 129 -25.25 -7.29 5.33
N VAL A 130 -26.12 -6.60 4.59
CA VAL A 130 -25.77 -5.37 3.88
C VAL A 130 -25.44 -4.26 4.89
N LEU A 131 -24.33 -3.56 4.66
CA LEU A 131 -23.89 -2.48 5.54
C LEU A 131 -24.50 -1.14 5.09
N PRO A 132 -25.09 -0.37 6.01
CA PRO A 132 -25.56 0.97 5.70
C PRO A 132 -24.37 1.94 5.50
N SER A 133 -24.60 3.04 4.78
CA SER A 133 -23.58 4.06 4.50
C SER A 133 -22.93 4.68 5.75
N SER A 134 -23.60 4.59 6.91
CA SER A 134 -23.04 5.02 8.20
C SER A 134 -21.98 4.07 8.74
N GLU A 135 -22.04 2.77 8.42
CA GLU A 135 -21.04 1.78 8.82
C GLU A 135 -19.89 1.72 7.81
N ALA A 136 -20.20 1.72 6.51
CA ALA A 136 -19.21 1.72 5.45
C ALA A 136 -19.75 2.35 4.17
N SER A 137 -18.89 3.06 3.43
CA SER A 137 -19.20 3.70 2.16
C SER A 137 -18.10 3.42 1.13
N TYR A 138 -18.38 3.66 -0.15
CA TYR A 138 -17.38 3.55 -1.20
C TYR A 138 -17.51 4.68 -2.21
N PHE A 139 -16.43 4.93 -2.94
CA PHE A 139 -16.41 5.81 -4.10
C PHE A 139 -15.34 5.35 -5.09
N ILE A 140 -15.43 5.82 -6.33
CA ILE A 140 -14.42 5.58 -7.36
C ILE A 140 -13.49 6.79 -7.37
N LEU A 141 -12.18 6.56 -7.21
CA LEU A 141 -11.19 7.63 -7.25
C LEU A 141 -10.84 7.91 -8.71
N THR A 142 -11.59 8.83 -9.32
CA THR A 142 -11.34 9.27 -10.70
C THR A 142 -10.15 10.23 -10.75
N SER A 143 -9.34 10.14 -11.81
CA SER A 143 -8.27 11.10 -12.07
C SER A 143 -8.36 11.66 -13.48
N ASP A 144 -8.00 12.93 -13.62
CA ASP A 144 -7.83 13.57 -14.93
C ASP A 144 -6.54 13.06 -15.64
N LYS A 145 -5.65 12.39 -14.90
CA LYS A 145 -4.43 11.77 -15.42
C LYS A 145 -4.76 10.36 -15.92
N GLY A 146 -4.87 10.19 -17.24
CA GLY A 146 -5.36 8.96 -17.90
C GLY A 146 -4.46 7.70 -17.83
N PHE A 147 -3.41 7.67 -17.00
CA PHE A 147 -2.51 6.51 -16.88
C PHE A 147 -2.45 5.99 -15.45
N SER A 148 -3.08 4.84 -15.19
CA SER A 148 -3.12 4.23 -13.85
C SER A 148 -1.75 3.81 -13.29
N LEU A 149 -0.77 3.50 -14.15
CA LEU A 149 0.58 3.08 -13.74
C LEU A 149 1.40 4.18 -13.05
N MET A 150 1.07 5.45 -13.29
CA MET A 150 1.79 6.58 -12.69
C MET A 150 1.02 7.22 -11.53
N ARG A 151 -0.09 6.61 -11.11
CA ARG A 151 -0.96 7.14 -10.06
C ARG A 151 -0.44 6.73 -8.70
N ASP A 152 -0.18 7.72 -7.86
CA ASP A 152 0.02 7.51 -6.43
C ASP A 152 -1.33 7.75 -5.75
N TYR A 153 -2.07 6.67 -5.51
CA TYR A 153 -3.41 6.76 -4.91
C TYR A 153 -3.39 7.35 -3.50
N ARG A 154 -2.28 7.19 -2.76
CA ARG A 154 -2.15 7.76 -1.42
C ARG A 154 -2.04 9.28 -1.53
N GLN A 155 -1.18 9.78 -2.41
CA GLN A 155 -1.04 11.22 -2.65
C GLN A 155 -2.32 11.83 -3.23
N GLU A 156 -3.01 11.14 -4.13
CA GLU A 156 -4.29 11.59 -4.67
C GLU A 156 -5.35 11.71 -3.56
N LEU A 157 -5.49 10.69 -2.72
CA LEU A 157 -6.41 10.71 -1.58
C LEU A 157 -6.05 11.82 -0.57
N ASP A 158 -4.76 12.04 -0.33
CA ASP A 158 -4.26 13.09 0.56
C ASP A 158 -4.61 14.49 0.01
N SER A 159 -4.38 14.71 -1.28
CA SER A 159 -4.69 15.97 -1.96
C SER A 159 -6.19 16.31 -1.92
N LEU A 160 -7.05 15.29 -1.84
CA LEU A 160 -8.50 15.43 -1.73
C LEU A 160 -8.99 15.55 -0.28
N GLY A 161 -8.10 15.46 0.71
CA GLY A 161 -8.46 15.39 2.13
C GLY A 161 -9.29 14.16 2.47
N ARG A 162 -9.14 13.09 1.67
CA ARG A 162 -9.89 11.82 1.79
C ARG A 162 -9.01 10.66 2.25
N LEU A 163 -7.70 10.85 2.34
CA LEU A 163 -6.81 9.83 2.87
C LEU A 163 -7.14 9.57 4.34
N TYR A 164 -7.52 8.34 4.64
CA TYR A 164 -7.50 7.84 5.99
C TYR A 164 -6.23 7.03 6.18
N ALA A 165 -5.32 7.59 6.97
CA ALA A 165 -4.18 6.89 7.52
C ALA A 165 -4.23 7.14 9.03
N PRO A 166 -4.49 6.12 9.88
CA PRO A 166 -4.18 6.21 11.29
C PRO A 166 -2.74 6.72 11.40
N ALA A 167 -2.46 7.64 12.32
CA ALA A 167 -1.09 8.12 12.53
C ALA A 167 -0.20 6.87 12.65
N TYR A 168 0.73 6.71 11.70
CA TYR A 168 1.53 5.51 11.49
C TYR A 168 2.23 5.11 12.79
N VAL A 169 1.57 4.32 13.64
CA VAL A 169 2.22 3.63 14.75
C VAL A 169 2.69 2.29 14.20
N SER A 170 3.66 2.37 13.28
CA SER A 170 4.56 1.24 13.04
C SER A 170 5.07 0.82 14.40
N ASN A 171 4.59 -0.33 14.90
CA ASN A 171 5.11 -1.07 16.04
C ASN A 171 5.72 -0.20 17.15
N ALA A 172 5.04 -0.04 18.29
CA ALA A 172 5.52 0.74 19.45
C ALA A 172 6.94 0.41 19.99
N ASN A 173 7.64 -0.58 19.41
CA ASN A 173 9.03 -0.94 19.68
C ASN A 173 10.03 -0.64 18.53
N LYS A 174 9.63 -0.12 17.38
CA LYS A 174 10.56 0.34 16.32
C LYS A 174 10.94 1.79 16.58
N GLY A 175 12.10 2.01 17.19
CA GLY A 175 12.69 3.34 17.36
C GLY A 175 13.21 3.64 18.76
N LEU A 176 12.91 2.80 19.75
CA LEU A 176 13.52 2.89 21.07
C LEU A 176 14.96 2.37 20.98
N THR A 177 15.90 3.31 20.88
CA THR A 177 17.33 3.03 21.08
C THR A 177 17.74 3.53 22.46
N MET A 178 18.85 3.02 23.00
CA MET A 178 19.39 3.55 24.25
C MET A 178 20.46 4.59 23.92
N THR A 179 20.48 5.70 24.65
CA THR A 179 21.67 6.55 24.67
C THR A 179 22.85 5.76 25.22
N GLU A 180 24.07 6.22 24.96
CA GLU A 180 25.30 5.68 25.55
C GLU A 180 25.25 5.61 27.10
N TYR A 181 24.37 6.40 27.73
CA TYR A 181 24.15 6.45 29.18
C TYR A 181 22.87 5.73 29.65
N GLY A 182 22.26 4.90 28.80
CA GLY A 182 21.17 3.99 29.20
C GLY A 182 19.77 4.60 29.25
N ALA A 183 19.53 5.76 28.64
CA ALA A 183 18.19 6.35 28.55
C ALA A 183 17.49 5.93 27.25
N PRO A 184 16.20 5.53 27.28
CA PRO A 184 15.43 5.24 26.07
C PRO A 184 15.21 6.53 25.26
N THR A 185 15.52 6.48 23.97
CA THR A 185 15.39 7.61 23.02
C THR A 185 14.74 7.14 21.74
N VAL A 186 13.83 7.97 21.21
CA VAL A 186 13.21 7.82 19.89
C VAL A 186 13.58 9.02 19.04
N ARG A 187 14.09 8.78 17.83
CA ARG A 187 14.37 9.84 16.85
C ARG A 187 13.15 10.04 15.96
N ALA A 188 12.67 11.29 15.86
CA ALA A 188 11.68 11.66 14.87
C ALA A 188 12.37 11.76 13.50
N SER A 189 12.11 10.84 12.59
CA SER A 189 12.55 10.93 11.20
C SER A 189 11.44 11.57 10.38
N SER A 190 11.68 12.76 9.83
CA SER A 190 10.78 13.39 8.84
C SER A 190 11.01 12.89 7.42
N GLU A 191 11.91 11.92 7.22
CA GLU A 191 12.28 11.42 5.90
C GLU A 191 12.33 9.90 5.90
N SER A 192 11.54 9.30 5.02
CA SER A 192 11.79 7.96 4.51
C SER A 192 13.08 7.97 3.70
N SER A 193 14.20 7.70 4.36
CA SER A 193 15.36 7.17 3.67
C SER A 193 16.20 6.31 4.61
N ALA A 194 16.28 5.03 4.25
CA ALA A 194 17.38 4.19 4.63
C ALA A 194 18.64 4.78 3.96
N THR A 195 19.55 5.32 4.76
CA THR A 195 20.98 5.12 4.53
C THR A 195 21.61 4.85 5.89
N ALA A 196 21.94 3.57 6.10
CA ALA A 196 23.10 3.25 6.89
C ALA A 196 24.29 3.87 6.15
N ASP A 197 25.03 4.75 6.80
CA ASP A 197 26.47 4.60 6.72
C ASP A 197 27.12 4.95 8.05
N GLN A 198 28.11 4.11 8.35
CA GLN A 198 28.88 4.14 9.56
C GLN A 198 29.85 5.31 9.54
N GLN A 199 29.96 6.03 10.66
CA GLN A 199 31.19 6.73 10.98
C GLN A 199 31.96 5.90 12.01
N VAL A 200 33.10 5.34 11.60
CA VAL A 200 34.22 5.05 12.49
C VAL A 200 35.43 5.87 12.03
N GLN A 201 36.01 6.54 13.01
CA GLN A 201 37.19 7.42 13.06
C GLN A 201 38.29 7.29 11.98
N GLY A 202 38.76 8.47 11.53
CA GLY A 202 40.12 8.97 11.82
C GLY A 202 41.21 8.78 10.76
N LEU A 203 41.63 9.87 10.10
CA LEU A 203 43.00 10.45 10.19
C LEU A 203 43.04 11.80 9.44
N THR A 204 43.81 12.74 9.99
CA THR A 204 44.08 14.10 9.53
C THR A 204 44.94 14.15 8.25
N LEU A 205 44.76 15.16 7.39
CA LEU A 205 45.75 16.20 7.02
C LEU A 205 45.27 17.07 5.83
N GLU A 206 45.14 18.37 6.15
CA GLU A 206 45.26 19.64 5.39
C GLU A 206 44.69 19.92 3.98
N PRO A 207 44.35 21.22 3.71
CA PRO A 207 43.59 21.66 2.54
C PRO A 207 44.47 22.34 1.46
N MET A 208 44.21 22.03 0.19
CA MET A 208 44.55 22.85 -0.97
C MET A 208 43.60 22.45 -2.11
N GLY A 209 43.08 23.32 -2.98
CA GLY A 209 43.09 24.76 -3.09
C GLY A 209 41.91 25.13 -4.00
N VAL A 210 41.54 26.40 -3.95
CA VAL A 210 40.56 27.03 -4.84
C VAL A 210 41.03 26.95 -6.29
N ASP A 211 40.16 26.48 -7.19
CA ASP A 211 40.16 26.98 -8.57
C ASP A 211 38.75 26.95 -9.16
N SER A 212 38.25 28.17 -9.39
CA SER A 212 37.08 28.48 -10.20
C SER A 212 37.40 28.21 -11.66
N SER A 213 36.49 27.54 -12.37
CA SER A 213 36.36 27.74 -13.81
C SER A 213 34.91 27.52 -14.23
N ALA A 214 34.20 28.63 -14.30
CA ALA A 214 33.00 28.74 -15.12
C ALA A 214 33.39 28.45 -16.57
N MET A 215 32.62 27.59 -17.25
CA MET A 215 32.68 27.45 -18.70
C MET A 215 31.33 27.78 -19.30
N ALA A 216 31.41 28.71 -20.25
CA ALA A 216 30.33 29.42 -20.89
C ALA A 216 29.54 28.54 -21.87
N THR A 217 28.26 28.89 -22.02
CA THR A 217 27.38 28.36 -23.06
C THR A 217 27.73 29.02 -24.39
N SER A 218 28.33 28.29 -25.33
CA SER A 218 28.48 28.75 -26.71
C SER A 218 27.30 28.25 -27.55
N SER A 219 26.39 29.16 -27.87
CA SER A 219 25.38 29.02 -28.90
C SER A 219 26.01 29.12 -30.29
N THR A 220 25.96 28.05 -31.08
CA THR A 220 26.07 28.14 -32.55
C THR A 220 25.56 26.87 -33.22
N GLY A 221 24.59 27.04 -34.14
CA GLY A 221 24.55 26.24 -35.37
C GLY A 221 23.47 25.15 -35.49
N THR A 222 22.45 25.51 -36.27
CA THR A 222 21.80 24.64 -37.28
C THR A 222 20.62 23.80 -36.81
N SER A 223 19.45 24.26 -37.26
CA SER A 223 18.16 23.59 -37.37
C SER A 223 18.27 22.23 -38.07
N GLY A 224 18.39 21.16 -37.27
CA GLY A 224 17.99 19.80 -37.62
C GLY A 224 16.88 19.38 -36.65
N LYS A 225 15.83 18.73 -37.13
CA LYS A 225 14.79 18.13 -36.27
C LYS A 225 15.47 17.24 -35.23
N ALA A 226 15.46 17.66 -33.97
CA ALA A 226 15.93 16.82 -32.88
C ALA A 226 14.94 15.66 -32.73
N ASP A 227 15.34 14.47 -33.13
CA ASP A 227 14.66 13.24 -32.73
C ASP A 227 14.56 13.26 -31.20
N ALA A 228 13.34 13.17 -30.67
CA ALA A 228 13.14 13.01 -29.24
C ALA A 228 13.91 11.75 -28.82
N ALA A 229 15.00 11.93 -28.07
CA ALA A 229 15.79 10.82 -27.58
C ALA A 229 14.87 9.91 -26.75
N THR A 230 14.60 8.72 -27.27
CA THR A 230 13.82 7.72 -26.53
C THR A 230 14.53 7.42 -25.21
N TYR A 231 13.76 7.06 -24.19
CA TYR A 231 14.29 6.73 -22.86
C TYR A 231 15.49 5.77 -22.92
N ASN A 232 15.40 4.75 -23.78
CA ASN A 232 16.48 3.78 -23.99
C ASN A 232 17.78 4.41 -24.55
N ASN A 233 17.68 5.46 -25.36
CA ASN A 233 18.85 6.19 -25.86
C ASN A 233 19.48 7.05 -24.76
N LEU A 234 18.67 7.68 -23.91
CA LEU A 234 19.15 8.46 -22.76
C LEU A 234 19.85 7.57 -21.73
N VAL A 235 19.28 6.38 -21.45
CA VAL A 235 19.90 5.39 -20.56
C VAL A 235 21.24 4.90 -21.12
N LYS A 236 21.31 4.64 -22.43
CA LYS A 236 22.57 4.26 -23.07
C LYS A 236 23.60 5.38 -22.97
N MET A 237 23.21 6.63 -23.23
CA MET A 237 24.11 7.78 -23.11
C MET A 237 24.62 7.97 -21.67
N TYR A 238 23.73 7.88 -20.68
CA TYR A 238 24.10 7.94 -19.27
C TYR A 238 25.10 6.84 -18.91
N ASN A 239 24.84 5.60 -19.31
CA ASN A 239 25.73 4.47 -18.97
C ASN A 239 27.09 4.56 -19.65
N SER A 240 27.15 5.13 -20.86
CA SER A 240 28.40 5.35 -21.60
C SER A 240 29.23 6.55 -21.12
N ALA A 241 28.67 7.42 -20.28
CA ALA A 241 29.38 8.59 -19.77
C ALA A 241 30.41 8.21 -18.69
N ASP A 242 31.45 9.03 -18.55
CA ASP A 242 32.41 8.94 -17.46
C ASP A 242 31.75 9.30 -16.11
N ASP A 243 32.36 8.85 -15.02
CA ASP A 243 31.78 8.97 -13.67
C ASP A 243 31.61 10.43 -13.23
N ALA A 244 32.45 11.36 -13.70
CA ALA A 244 32.33 12.78 -13.38
C ALA A 244 31.13 13.42 -14.09
N THR A 245 30.85 13.01 -15.33
CA THR A 245 29.69 13.46 -16.09
C THR A 245 28.39 12.89 -15.52
N LYS A 246 28.37 11.62 -15.11
CA LYS A 246 27.23 11.00 -14.41
C LYS A 246 26.89 11.75 -13.13
N LEU A 247 27.90 12.10 -12.34
CA LEU A 247 27.72 12.83 -11.08
C LEU A 247 27.12 14.23 -11.29
N LYS A 248 27.55 14.95 -12.33
CA LYS A 248 26.97 16.26 -12.69
C LYS A 248 25.51 16.14 -13.12
N PHE A 249 25.18 15.09 -13.87
CA PHE A 249 23.80 14.83 -14.29
C PHE A 249 22.89 14.53 -13.09
N VAL A 250 23.34 13.65 -12.18
CA VAL A 250 22.62 13.34 -10.94
C VAL A 250 22.40 14.60 -10.11
N LYS A 251 23.42 15.47 -9.97
CA LYS A 251 23.30 16.73 -9.24
C LYS A 251 22.28 17.69 -9.87
N TYR A 252 22.21 17.75 -11.19
CA TYR A 252 21.24 18.59 -11.91
C TYR A 252 19.80 18.10 -11.75
N VAL A 253 19.57 16.79 -11.79
CA VAL A 253 18.25 16.18 -11.57
C VAL A 253 17.80 16.34 -10.12
N MET A 254 18.73 16.35 -9.16
CA MET A 254 18.38 16.57 -7.75
C MET A 254 18.14 18.05 -7.40
N SER A 255 18.47 18.99 -8.30
CA SER A 255 18.31 20.44 -8.05
C SER A 255 17.08 21.06 -8.72
N HIS A 256 16.23 20.26 -9.38
CA HIS A 256 15.00 20.67 -10.07
C HIS A 256 13.89 19.66 -9.77
#